data_AF-A0A556MSP3-F1
#
_entry.id   AF-A0A556MSP3-F1
#
_cell.length_a   1.000
_cell.length_b   1.000
_cell.length_c   1.000
_cell.angle_alpha   90.00
_cell.angle_beta   90.00
_cell.angle_gamma   90.00
#
_symmetry.space_group_name_H-M   'P 1'
#
loop_
_entity.id
_entity.type
_entity.pdbx_description
1 polymer ?
#
loop_
_entity_poly.entity_id
_entity_poly.type
_entity_poly.pdbx_seq_one_letter_code
_entity_poly.pdbx_strand_id
1 'polypeptide(L)'
;MNPYLGNFNQPGDYTYERCTLYPFYKLDKRQPPLWFYKLILNKLVSAAYNWDMVFKELGQPYDLQVWLYDPSYMWSEIICYRLDKQIELKTRFVKSLINKSFPDKKFGLSINNNEFEWYLADEDLVYFEDDFDCADFTKEEIIADGYVKKQSDEFGDFYIKRIGDLWVGRKKSP
;
A
#
# COMPACT_ATOMS: atom_id res chain seq x y z
N MET A 1 -0.16 15.54 9.24
CA MET A 1 -0.98 15.77 8.04
C MET A 1 -2.40 15.40 8.41
N ASN A 2 -3.39 16.25 8.14
CA ASN A 2 -4.79 15.97 8.45
C ASN A 2 -5.45 15.25 7.27
N PRO A 3 -6.36 14.29 7.50
CA PRO A 3 -7.12 13.69 6.43
C PRO A 3 -8.03 14.76 5.81
N TYR A 4 -8.18 14.72 4.48
CA TYR A 4 -9.35 15.31 3.84
C TYR A 4 -10.53 14.39 4.15
N LEU A 5 -11.73 14.93 4.44
CA LEU A 5 -12.90 14.12 4.79
C LEU A 5 -14.01 14.21 3.73
N GLY A 6 -13.76 14.95 2.65
CA GLY A 6 -14.75 15.21 1.61
C GLY A 6 -15.08 13.97 0.80
N ASN A 7 -14.12 13.04 0.62
CA ASN A 7 -14.43 11.75 0.01
C ASN A 7 -15.01 10.84 1.08
N PHE A 8 -14.38 10.70 2.26
CA PHE A 8 -14.82 9.83 3.38
C PHE A 8 -16.32 9.88 3.71
N ASN A 9 -16.93 11.06 3.60
CA ASN A 9 -18.33 11.27 3.97
C ASN A 9 -19.34 10.95 2.84
N GLN A 10 -18.89 10.66 1.62
CA GLN A 10 -19.80 10.36 0.51
C GLN A 10 -20.45 8.97 0.66
N PRO A 11 -21.73 8.82 0.26
CA PRO A 11 -22.35 7.50 0.16
C PRO A 11 -21.88 6.77 -1.11
N GLY A 12 -21.32 5.57 -0.95
CA GLY A 12 -20.85 4.69 -2.03
C GLY A 12 -20.01 3.53 -1.49
N ASP A 13 -19.92 2.44 -2.27
CA ASP A 13 -19.40 1.13 -1.81
C ASP A 13 -17.93 1.13 -1.36
N TYR A 14 -17.14 2.14 -1.76
CA TYR A 14 -15.72 2.24 -1.43
C TYR A 14 -15.29 3.67 -1.15
N THR A 15 -15.59 4.12 0.07
CA THR A 15 -15.19 5.45 0.50
C THR A 15 -13.92 5.36 1.34
N TYR A 16 -12.82 5.93 0.84
CA TYR A 16 -11.53 5.90 1.52
C TYR A 16 -10.79 7.22 1.35
N GLU A 17 -9.88 7.48 2.30
CA GLU A 17 -8.95 8.60 2.24
C GLU A 17 -7.53 8.09 2.18
N ARG A 18 -6.68 8.77 1.41
CA ARG A 18 -5.31 8.33 1.14
C ARG A 18 -4.32 9.47 1.28
N CYS A 19 -3.19 9.19 1.92
CA CYS A 19 -2.04 10.07 1.99
C CYS A 19 -0.84 9.39 1.33
N THR A 20 -0.40 9.93 0.19
CA THR A 20 0.75 9.43 -0.57
C THR A 20 1.93 10.37 -0.50
N LEU A 21 3.14 9.82 -0.63
CA LEU A 21 4.34 10.62 -0.88
C LEU A 21 4.31 11.10 -2.34
N TYR A 22 3.90 12.35 -2.58
CA TYR A 22 3.82 12.90 -3.92
C TYR A 22 5.20 12.91 -4.60
N PRO A 23 5.29 12.62 -5.91
CA PRO A 23 6.49 12.55 -6.72
C PRO A 23 7.73 13.37 -6.32
N PHE A 24 8.81 12.66 -5.99
CA PHE A 24 10.13 12.96 -6.57
C PHE A 24 10.25 12.39 -8.00
N TYR A 25 9.13 12.20 -8.72
CA TYR A 25 9.07 11.66 -10.10
C TYR A 25 9.28 12.76 -11.16
N LYS A 26 10.49 13.32 -11.24
CA LYS A 26 10.93 13.97 -12.48
C LYS A 26 12.04 13.12 -13.10
N LEU A 27 11.66 12.39 -14.14
CA LEU A 27 12.47 11.66 -15.13
C LEU A 27 13.32 10.48 -14.62
N ASP A 28 13.90 10.54 -13.42
CA ASP A 28 14.62 9.41 -12.82
C ASP A 28 13.89 8.88 -11.58
N LYS A 29 13.54 7.58 -11.59
CA LYS A 29 13.05 6.86 -10.40
C LYS A 29 14.18 6.75 -9.36
N ARG A 30 14.49 7.83 -8.65
CA ARG A 30 15.51 7.83 -7.61
C ARG A 30 14.88 7.46 -6.28
N GLN A 31 15.29 6.33 -5.72
CA GLN A 31 15.01 6.01 -4.34
C GLN A 31 15.86 6.93 -3.44
N PRO A 32 15.27 7.62 -2.46
CA PRO A 32 16.07 8.39 -1.52
C PRO A 32 17.01 7.46 -0.75
N PRO A 33 18.16 7.98 -0.27
CA PRO A 33 18.99 7.24 0.68
C PRO A 33 18.16 6.78 1.89
N LEU A 34 18.46 5.59 2.41
CA LEU A 34 17.68 4.96 3.48
C LEU A 34 17.49 5.88 4.70
N TRP A 35 18.50 6.66 5.08
CA TRP A 35 18.41 7.58 6.21
C TRP A 35 17.34 8.66 6.00
N PHE A 36 17.16 9.14 4.77
CA PHE A 36 16.15 10.15 4.44
C PHE A 36 14.77 9.51 4.40
N TYR A 37 14.66 8.30 3.86
CA TYR A 37 13.42 7.54 3.90
C TYR A 37 12.93 7.30 5.32
N LYS A 38 13.82 7.00 6.27
CA LYS A 38 13.47 6.89 7.70
C LYS A 38 12.81 8.16 8.25
N LEU A 39 13.25 9.35 7.82
CA LEU A 39 12.64 10.62 8.23
C LEU A 39 11.22 10.77 7.67
N ILE A 40 11.02 10.40 6.40
CA ILE A 40 9.71 10.40 5.74
C ILE A 40 8.76 9.43 6.46
N LEU A 41 9.22 8.21 6.72
CA LEU A 41 8.45 7.19 7.41
C LEU A 41 7.98 7.63 8.79
N ASN A 42 8.86 8.26 9.58
CA ASN A 42 8.48 8.80 10.88
C ASN A 42 7.34 9.84 10.77
N LYS A 43 7.34 10.65 9.71
CA LYS A 43 6.25 11.61 9.46
C LYS A 43 4.97 10.92 8.98
N LEU A 44 5.07 9.89 8.16
CA LEU A 44 3.95 9.08 7.69
C LEU A 44 3.26 8.38 8.87
N VAL A 45 4.03 7.78 9.76
CA VAL A 45 3.55 7.18 11.01
C VAL A 45 2.90 8.21 11.92
N SER A 46 3.53 9.37 12.13
CA SER A 46 2.95 10.45 12.93
C SER A 46 1.60 10.92 12.34
N ALA A 47 1.49 10.95 11.01
CA ALA A 47 0.24 11.25 10.35
C ALA A 47 -0.81 10.14 10.56
N ALA A 48 -0.42 8.86 10.53
CA ALA A 48 -1.33 7.75 10.81
C ALA A 48 -1.89 7.83 12.24
N TYR A 49 -1.09 8.19 13.24
CA TYR A 49 -1.59 8.43 14.61
C TYR A 49 -2.61 9.56 14.67
N ASN A 50 -2.34 10.67 13.97
CA ASN A 50 -3.28 11.78 13.90
C ASN A 50 -4.58 11.40 13.17
N TRP A 51 -4.48 10.62 12.09
CA TRP A 51 -5.65 10.09 11.38
C TRP A 51 -6.48 9.19 12.29
N ASP A 52 -5.85 8.29 13.04
CA ASP A 52 -6.53 7.43 14.00
C ASP A 52 -7.33 8.24 15.04
N MET A 53 -6.76 9.32 15.57
CA MET A 53 -7.49 10.22 16.48
C MET A 53 -8.71 10.86 15.80
N VAL A 54 -8.52 11.42 14.60
CA VAL A 54 -9.59 12.08 13.84
C VAL A 54 -10.73 11.10 13.53
N PHE A 55 -10.42 9.88 13.06
CA PHE A 55 -11.45 8.90 12.72
C PHE A 55 -12.14 8.31 13.95
N LYS A 56 -11.44 8.20 15.10
CA LYS A 56 -12.08 7.86 16.39
C LYS A 56 -13.10 8.92 16.81
N GLU A 57 -12.74 10.20 16.71
CA GLU A 57 -13.63 11.31 17.07
C GLU A 57 -14.87 11.38 16.18
N LEU A 58 -14.77 10.96 14.91
CA LEU A 58 -15.91 10.87 13.98
C LEU A 58 -16.93 9.79 14.38
N GLY A 59 -16.55 8.82 15.23
CA GLY A 59 -17.45 7.79 15.75
C GLY A 59 -17.95 6.78 14.70
N GLN A 60 -17.33 6.74 13.52
CA GLN A 60 -17.68 5.79 12.46
C GLN A 60 -16.69 4.62 12.42
N PRO A 61 -17.12 3.40 12.10
CA PRO A 61 -16.20 2.29 11.86
C PRO A 61 -15.23 2.58 10.71
N TYR A 62 -13.93 2.28 10.93
CA TYR A 62 -12.88 2.49 9.93
C TYR A 62 -11.78 1.43 10.04
N ASP A 63 -11.06 1.22 8.92
CA ASP A 63 -9.85 0.38 8.84
C ASP A 63 -8.67 1.27 8.38
N LEU A 64 -7.81 1.64 9.32
CA LEU A 64 -6.62 2.44 9.08
C LEU A 64 -5.41 1.55 8.86
N GLN A 65 -4.76 1.74 7.72
CA GLN A 65 -3.60 0.96 7.31
C GLN A 65 -2.43 1.87 6.91
N VAL A 66 -1.22 1.36 7.17
CA VAL A 66 0.04 1.94 6.72
C VAL A 66 0.69 0.94 5.78
N TRP A 67 0.95 1.37 4.55
CA TRP A 67 1.54 0.53 3.51
C TRP A 67 2.98 0.96 3.28
N LEU A 68 3.93 0.05 3.51
CA LEU A 68 5.35 0.29 3.34
C LEU A 68 5.91 -0.61 2.24
N TYR A 69 6.27 0.00 1.13
CA TYR A 69 6.83 -0.69 -0.03
C TYR A 69 8.36 -0.80 0.08
N ASP A 70 8.93 -1.89 -0.41
CA ASP A 70 10.36 -2.18 -0.41
C ASP A 70 10.75 -3.05 -1.62
N PRO A 71 11.53 -2.55 -2.59
CA PRO A 71 12.37 -1.35 -2.54
C PRO A 71 11.66 -0.05 -2.92
N SER A 72 10.38 -0.08 -3.31
CA SER A 72 9.65 1.08 -3.83
C SER A 72 9.15 2.03 -2.74
N TYR A 73 10.03 2.43 -1.83
CA TYR A 73 9.75 3.24 -0.64
C TYR A 73 8.84 4.46 -0.87
N MET A 74 8.95 5.09 -2.04
CA MET A 74 8.18 6.27 -2.42
C MET A 74 6.70 5.96 -2.70
N TRP A 75 6.31 4.69 -2.79
CA TRP A 75 4.92 4.26 -2.95
C TRP A 75 4.22 4.07 -1.60
N SER A 76 4.97 4.17 -0.50
CA SER A 76 4.42 4.06 0.83
C SER A 76 3.35 5.11 1.10
N GLU A 77 2.27 4.67 1.73
CA GLU A 77 1.05 5.45 1.90
C GLU A 77 0.30 5.09 3.18
N ILE A 78 -0.58 6.00 3.58
CA ILE A 78 -1.59 5.76 4.61
C ILE A 78 -2.92 5.68 3.89
N ILE A 79 -3.72 4.67 4.22
CA ILE A 79 -5.07 4.54 3.72
C ILE A 79 -6.02 4.33 4.89
N CYS A 80 -7.17 4.98 4.84
CA CYS A 80 -8.25 4.78 5.79
C CYS A 80 -9.52 4.45 5.01
N TYR A 81 -10.05 3.25 5.23
CA TYR A 81 -11.33 2.84 4.67
C TYR A 81 -12.44 3.13 5.65
N ARG A 82 -13.56 3.68 5.16
CA ARG A 82 -14.82 3.66 5.89
C ARG A 82 -15.38 2.25 5.84
N LEU A 83 -15.94 1.79 6.96
CA LEU A 83 -16.57 0.48 7.09
C LEU A 83 -18.04 0.64 7.48
N ASP A 84 -18.83 -0.38 7.19
CA ASP A 84 -20.20 -0.45 7.68
C ASP A 84 -20.22 -0.99 9.12
N LYS A 85 -19.29 -1.87 9.46
CA LYS A 85 -19.17 -2.51 10.79
C LYS A 85 -17.73 -2.55 11.28
N GLN A 86 -17.55 -2.46 12.60
CA GLN A 86 -16.24 -2.46 13.27
C GLN A 86 -15.41 -3.74 13.02
N ILE A 87 -16.08 -4.87 12.77
CA ILE A 87 -15.42 -6.17 12.58
C ILE A 87 -14.91 -6.38 11.14
N GLU A 88 -15.28 -5.50 10.22
CA GLU A 88 -14.88 -5.60 8.83
C GLU A 88 -13.43 -5.13 8.66
N LEU A 89 -12.69 -5.80 7.77
CA LEU A 89 -11.33 -5.42 7.41
C LEU A 89 -11.25 -5.38 5.88
N LYS A 90 -10.74 -4.30 5.32
CA LYS A 90 -10.59 -4.16 3.87
C LYS A 90 -9.22 -4.69 3.47
N THR A 91 -9.20 -5.87 2.86
CA THR A 91 -7.97 -6.48 2.36
C THR A 91 -7.86 -6.20 0.87
N ARG A 92 -6.93 -5.33 0.48
CA ARG A 92 -6.64 -5.05 -0.92
C ARG A 92 -5.60 -6.01 -1.51
N PHE A 93 -4.70 -6.51 -0.67
CA PHE A 93 -3.58 -7.33 -1.10
C PHE A 93 -3.66 -8.74 -0.55
N VAL A 94 -3.33 -9.72 -1.38
CA VAL A 94 -3.17 -11.11 -0.96
C VAL A 94 -1.88 -11.21 -0.14
N LYS A 95 -1.95 -11.95 0.97
CA LYS A 95 -0.77 -12.21 1.80
C LYS A 95 0.27 -12.99 1.01
N SER A 96 1.53 -12.60 1.18
CA SER A 96 2.64 -13.32 0.59
C SER A 96 2.73 -14.73 1.14
N LEU A 97 3.12 -15.68 0.27
CA LEU A 97 3.51 -17.02 0.70
C LEU A 97 4.92 -17.04 1.31
N ILE A 98 5.68 -15.95 1.16
CA ILE A 98 7.00 -15.81 1.75
C ILE A 98 6.85 -15.54 3.25
N ASN A 99 7.47 -16.40 4.06
CA ASN A 99 7.57 -16.18 5.50
C ASN A 99 8.76 -15.28 5.81
N LYS A 100 8.50 -13.99 5.99
CA LYS A 100 9.49 -12.98 6.38
C LYS A 100 8.93 -12.20 7.57
N SER A 101 9.80 -11.82 8.50
CA SER A 101 9.45 -10.91 9.59
C SER A 101 9.54 -9.45 9.15
N PHE A 102 8.75 -8.58 9.79
CA PHE A 102 8.80 -7.14 9.53
C PHE A 102 10.23 -6.60 9.76
N PRO A 103 10.80 -5.83 8.82
CA PRO A 103 12.21 -5.45 8.87
C PRO A 103 12.43 -4.18 9.72
N ASP A 104 12.20 -4.29 11.03
CA ASP A 104 12.23 -3.19 12.02
C ASP A 104 13.45 -2.28 11.87
N LYS A 105 14.65 -2.88 11.78
CA LYS A 105 15.93 -2.16 11.69
C LYS A 105 16.03 -1.30 10.44
N LYS A 106 15.45 -1.78 9.34
CA LYS A 106 15.50 -1.12 8.04
C LYS A 106 14.62 0.11 8.04
N PHE A 107 13.37 -0.03 8.48
CA PHE A 107 12.47 1.11 8.52
C PHE A 107 12.78 2.06 9.67
N GLY A 108 13.53 1.63 10.69
CA GLY A 108 14.01 2.49 11.77
C GLY A 108 12.88 3.24 12.45
N LEU A 109 11.69 2.64 12.41
CA LEU A 109 10.47 3.24 12.88
C LEU A 109 10.50 3.25 14.40
N SER A 110 10.16 4.40 14.99
CA SER A 110 9.75 4.46 16.40
C SER A 110 8.36 3.87 16.61
N ILE A 111 7.76 3.25 15.57
CA ILE A 111 6.57 2.44 15.74
C ILE A 111 6.92 1.36 16.75
N ASN A 112 6.24 1.42 17.89
CA ASN A 112 6.22 0.28 18.76
C ASN A 112 5.55 -0.85 17.96
N ASN A 113 6.28 -1.89 17.56
CA ASN A 113 5.74 -3.05 16.86
C ASN A 113 4.53 -3.68 17.57
N ASN A 114 4.32 -3.32 18.83
CA ASN A 114 3.14 -3.70 19.60
C ASN A 114 1.86 -2.99 19.15
N GLU A 115 1.91 -1.86 18.45
CA GLU A 115 0.74 -1.04 18.09
C GLU A 115 0.16 -1.36 16.71
N PHE A 116 0.98 -1.92 15.82
CA PHE A 116 0.56 -2.33 14.48
C PHE A 116 0.72 -3.84 14.31
N GLU A 117 -0.28 -4.48 13.71
CA GLU A 117 -0.18 -5.83 13.16
C GLU A 117 0.28 -5.74 11.72
N TRP A 118 1.49 -6.25 11.48
CA TRP A 118 2.11 -6.27 10.17
C TRP A 118 1.87 -7.61 9.50
N TYR A 119 1.52 -7.57 8.22
CA TYR A 119 1.61 -8.73 7.35
C TYR A 119 2.33 -8.37 6.05
N LEU A 120 3.00 -9.37 5.48
CA LEU A 120 3.65 -9.26 4.18
C LEU A 120 2.66 -9.55 3.06
N ALA A 121 2.68 -8.69 2.05
CA ALA A 121 2.06 -8.87 0.75
C ALA A 121 3.11 -8.72 -0.36
N ASP A 122 2.71 -9.08 -1.57
CA ASP A 122 3.55 -9.01 -2.76
C ASP A 122 3.40 -7.62 -3.39
N GLU A 123 4.51 -6.95 -3.67
CA GLU A 123 4.50 -5.80 -4.57
C GLU A 123 4.66 -6.33 -5.99
N ASP A 124 3.61 -6.22 -6.79
CA ASP A 124 3.53 -6.77 -8.13
C ASP A 124 3.35 -5.68 -9.18
N LEU A 125 3.97 -5.87 -10.35
CA LEU A 125 3.56 -5.20 -11.59
C LEU A 125 2.65 -6.13 -12.37
N VAL A 126 1.56 -5.58 -12.88
CA VAL A 126 0.53 -6.30 -13.64
C VAL A 126 0.33 -5.62 -14.99
N TYR A 127 0.31 -6.41 -16.05
CA TYR A 127 -0.18 -6.02 -17.37
C TYR A 127 -1.34 -6.92 -17.76
N PHE A 128 -2.44 -6.32 -18.20
CA PHE A 128 -3.58 -7.01 -18.77
C PHE A 128 -3.39 -7.20 -20.28
N GLU A 129 -4.14 -8.13 -20.86
CA GLU A 129 -4.06 -8.43 -22.29
C GLU A 129 -4.27 -7.19 -23.17
N ASP A 130 -5.15 -6.28 -22.76
CA ASP A 130 -5.48 -5.06 -23.51
C ASP A 130 -4.37 -3.98 -23.39
N ASP A 131 -3.46 -4.08 -22.42
CA ASP A 131 -2.36 -3.12 -22.26
C ASP A 131 -1.38 -3.18 -23.44
N PHE A 132 -1.29 -4.33 -24.12
CA PHE A 132 -0.36 -4.53 -25.25
C PHE A 132 -0.82 -3.88 -26.55
N ASP A 133 -2.11 -3.54 -26.69
CA ASP A 133 -2.64 -2.93 -27.92
C ASP A 133 -2.05 -1.53 -28.17
N CYS A 134 -1.60 -0.86 -27.10
CA CYS A 134 -1.06 0.49 -27.14
C CYS A 134 0.37 0.58 -26.56
N ALA A 135 1.00 -0.54 -26.24
CA ALA A 135 2.33 -0.55 -25.64
C ALA A 135 3.45 -0.54 -26.69
N ASP A 136 4.58 0.09 -26.34
CA ASP A 136 5.82 0.03 -27.12
C ASP A 136 6.62 -1.28 -26.88
N PHE A 137 6.00 -2.29 -26.26
CA PHE A 137 6.61 -3.58 -25.93
C PHE A 137 5.64 -4.75 -26.15
N THR A 138 6.16 -5.95 -26.34
CA THR A 138 5.37 -7.16 -26.63
C THR A 138 5.20 -8.09 -25.41
N LYS A 139 4.29 -9.05 -25.53
CA LYS A 139 4.08 -10.13 -24.56
C LYS A 139 5.35 -10.96 -24.38
N GLU A 140 6.05 -11.27 -25.46
CA GLU A 140 7.29 -12.04 -25.45
C GLU A 140 8.39 -11.28 -24.70
N GLU A 141 8.46 -9.96 -24.85
CA GLU A 141 9.44 -9.11 -24.16
C GLU A 141 9.22 -9.10 -22.65
N ILE A 142 7.97 -8.97 -22.18
CA ILE A 142 7.71 -9.01 -20.73
C ILE A 142 7.86 -10.42 -20.15
N ILE A 143 7.54 -11.49 -20.90
CA ILE A 143 7.81 -12.86 -20.46
C ILE A 143 9.32 -13.06 -20.34
N ALA A 144 10.11 -12.54 -21.29
CA ALA A 144 11.57 -12.56 -21.23
C ALA A 144 12.12 -11.73 -20.06
N ASP A 145 11.44 -10.65 -19.66
CA ASP A 145 11.74 -9.89 -18.44
C ASP A 145 11.31 -10.63 -17.15
N GLY A 146 10.66 -11.79 -17.26
CA GLY A 146 10.33 -12.66 -16.11
C GLY A 146 8.92 -12.45 -15.55
N TYR A 147 8.01 -11.86 -16.32
CA TYR A 147 6.57 -11.88 -15.99
C TYR A 147 6.00 -13.29 -16.20
N VAL A 148 5.05 -13.66 -15.34
CA VAL A 148 4.33 -14.93 -15.41
C VAL A 148 2.90 -14.68 -15.84
N LYS A 149 2.44 -15.40 -16.87
CA LYS A 149 1.05 -15.37 -17.30
C LYS A 149 0.16 -16.06 -16.26
N LYS A 150 -0.95 -15.41 -15.91
CA LYS A 150 -2.02 -15.92 -15.05
C LYS A 150 -3.37 -15.68 -15.72
N GLN A 151 -4.37 -16.40 -15.25
CA GLN A 151 -5.74 -16.29 -15.73
C GLN A 151 -6.67 -16.04 -14.54
N SER A 152 -7.63 -15.13 -14.72
CA SER A 152 -8.70 -14.81 -13.77
C SER A 152 -10.04 -14.84 -14.49
N ASP A 153 -11.07 -15.34 -13.81
CA ASP A 153 -12.45 -15.30 -14.32
C ASP A 153 -12.97 -13.85 -14.46
N GLU A 154 -12.44 -12.92 -13.66
CA GLU A 154 -12.86 -11.50 -13.64
C GLU A 154 -12.10 -10.65 -14.67
N PHE A 155 -10.80 -10.92 -14.85
CA PHE A 155 -9.91 -10.06 -15.62
C PHE A 155 -9.33 -10.71 -16.88
N GLY A 156 -9.68 -11.98 -17.14
CA GLY A 156 -9.09 -12.75 -18.23
C GLY A 156 -7.60 -13.04 -18.00
N ASP A 157 -6.84 -13.04 -19.09
CA ASP A 157 -5.40 -13.27 -19.06
C ASP A 157 -4.65 -12.01 -18.64
N PHE A 158 -3.68 -12.18 -17.73
CA PHE A 158 -2.82 -11.10 -17.27
C PHE A 158 -1.41 -11.62 -16.97
N TYR A 159 -0.45 -10.71 -16.92
CA TYR A 159 0.95 -10.99 -16.71
C TYR A 159 1.41 -10.29 -15.44
N ILE A 160 2.04 -11.03 -14.54
CA ILE A 160 2.44 -10.52 -13.23
C ILE A 160 3.91 -10.79 -12.95
N LYS A 161 4.60 -9.81 -12.35
CA LYS A 161 5.97 -9.94 -11.86
C LYS A 161 6.07 -9.34 -10.46
N ARG A 162 6.54 -10.14 -9.51
CA ARG A 162 6.91 -9.64 -8.19
C ARG A 162 8.13 -8.74 -8.32
N ILE A 163 8.02 -7.50 -7.85
CA ILE A 163 9.10 -6.52 -7.85
C ILE A 163 9.58 -6.13 -6.45
N GLY A 164 8.83 -6.49 -5.41
CA GLY A 164 9.19 -6.14 -4.04
C GLY A 164 8.30 -6.75 -2.97
N ASP A 165 8.46 -6.20 -1.78
CA ASP A 165 7.71 -6.50 -0.57
C ASP A 165 6.79 -5.33 -0.25
N LEU A 166 5.53 -5.63 0.06
CA LEU A 166 4.60 -4.68 0.61
C LEU A 166 4.25 -5.08 2.04
N TRP A 167 4.66 -4.26 3.01
CA TRP A 167 4.28 -4.44 4.41
C TRP A 167 3.03 -3.63 4.72
N VAL A 168 1.95 -4.33 5.07
CA VAL A 168 0.69 -3.70 5.47
C VAL A 168 0.58 -3.78 6.99
N GLY A 169 0.65 -2.61 7.61
CA GLY A 169 0.48 -2.44 9.05
C GLY A 169 -0.94 -1.96 9.34
N ARG A 170 -1.70 -2.74 10.10
CA ARG A 170 -3.00 -2.32 10.64
C ARG A 170 -2.85 -1.94 12.09
N LYS A 171 -3.44 -0.82 12.50
CA LYS A 171 -3.40 -0.46 13.92
C LYS A 171 -4.23 -1.47 14.71
N LYS A 172 -3.69 -1.97 15.82
CA LYS A 172 -4.47 -2.82 16.72
C LYS A 172 -5.60 -1.99 17.30
N SER A 173 -6.82 -2.50 17.17
CA SER A 173 -7.94 -1.99 17.96
C SER A 173 -7.63 -2.23 19.44
N PRO A 174 -7.89 -1.26 20.32
CA PRO A 174 -7.78 -1.45 21.77
C PRO A 174 -8.76 -2.53 22.28
#